data_AF-G4XKN7-F1
#
_entry.id   AF-G4XKN7-F1
#
_cell.length_a   1.000
_cell.length_b   1.000
_cell.length_c   1.000
_cell.angle_alpha   90.00
_cell.angle_beta   90.00
_cell.angle_gamma   90.00
#
_symmetry.space_group_name_H-M   'P 1'
#
loop_
_entity.id
_entity.type
_entity.pdbx_description
1 polymer ?
#
loop_
_entity_poly.entity_id
_entity_poly.type
_entity_poly.pdbx_seq_one_letter_code
_entity_poly.pdbx_strand_id
1 'polypeptide(L)'
;MARLSALIASTAVFLAFNMLAAPFGLSRGPRLPEKALRCNRVFFGDVLPPDATLEKVAVVREGGSYGEGEANVAYSVDPTGLPALCVITVRVRSSSTSSYRLGLFLPDKWNSRFLVVGNGGFAGGINWLDILYNFPVTDPKHLSVADTALIADEVIRQCDLADGVQDGIVSTPDRCAPELTVLLCSGKDNGAKNAPTSGKADCLRPAQLETARNVYSDWTLPPNNELLHPGLTFSSEGEWLLILNGSEPVPYGIGYARDFLFDDDGGGGGGGSGSDAPPWDWRTSFNESVVRYADEHDPGNATADDCAALGAVRERGGKVVIYHGLADGLVPTKGTGVYWNRTLDALGGLGGLGGLEDFMRLFLVPGMGHCYGTAVDAPWNFGGAFQAGLIGSGVWSVPGFEDAEHDALMALVDWVEKGKPLDSIVATTWEDPTNSSSG
;
A
#
# COMPACT_ATOMS: atom_id res chain seq x y z
N MET A 1 -2.98 54.36 -35.21
CA MET A 1 -3.27 55.71 -34.69
C MET A 1 -2.86 55.69 -33.21
N ALA A 2 -1.84 56.45 -32.80
CA ALA A 2 -1.96 57.67 -31.95
C ALA A 2 -2.58 57.39 -30.54
N ARG A 3 -2.01 57.75 -29.38
CA ARG A 3 -0.84 58.59 -28.96
C ARG A 3 -0.39 58.15 -27.53
N LEU A 4 0.90 58.24 -27.14
CA LEU A 4 1.53 59.23 -26.21
C LEU A 4 0.79 59.42 -24.85
N SER A 5 1.40 59.48 -23.65
CA SER A 5 2.79 59.68 -23.13
C SER A 5 2.89 59.04 -21.70
N ALA A 6 3.97 59.01 -20.91
CA ALA A 6 5.22 59.79 -20.89
C ALA A 6 6.42 59.04 -20.25
N LEU A 7 7.62 59.55 -20.52
CA LEU A 7 8.92 59.13 -19.99
C LEU A 7 9.22 59.77 -18.61
N ILE A 8 9.94 59.04 -17.74
CA ILE A 8 11.16 59.56 -17.10
C ILE A 8 12.21 58.45 -17.17
N ALA A 9 13.41 58.80 -17.65
CA ALA A 9 14.56 57.90 -17.72
C ALA A 9 15.73 58.51 -16.94
N SER A 10 16.61 57.66 -16.40
CA SER A 10 17.98 58.07 -16.11
C SER A 10 18.95 56.90 -16.33
N THR A 11 19.88 57.10 -17.26
CA THR A 11 21.03 56.25 -17.61
C THR A 11 21.98 56.06 -16.41
N ALA A 12 22.45 54.85 -16.09
CA ALA A 12 23.45 54.04 -16.80
C ALA A 12 24.90 54.57 -16.72
N VAL A 13 25.78 53.80 -16.05
CA VAL A 13 27.26 53.89 -16.16
C VAL A 13 27.82 52.47 -16.14
N PHE A 14 28.54 52.08 -17.19
CA PHE A 14 29.28 50.83 -17.31
C PHE A 14 30.58 51.12 -18.06
N LEU A 15 31.72 51.06 -17.36
CA LEU A 15 33.12 51.08 -17.84
C LEU A 15 33.99 51.38 -16.60
N ALA A 16 35.17 50.84 -16.36
CA ALA A 16 35.88 49.63 -16.78
C ALA A 16 37.22 49.73 -16.02
N PHE A 17 37.66 48.68 -15.35
CA PHE A 17 39.05 48.57 -14.92
C PHE A 17 39.51 47.14 -15.06
N ASN A 18 40.51 46.94 -15.91
CA ASN A 18 41.07 45.64 -16.20
C ASN A 18 42.56 45.83 -16.50
N MET A 19 43.41 45.73 -15.46
CA MET A 19 44.82 45.35 -15.56
C MET A 19 45.48 45.31 -14.18
N LEU A 20 45.71 44.10 -13.66
CA LEU A 20 46.93 43.68 -12.95
C LEU A 20 46.80 42.20 -12.57
N ALA A 21 47.51 41.33 -13.29
CA ALA A 21 47.94 40.03 -12.75
C ALA A 21 49.15 40.27 -11.82
N ALA A 22 49.52 39.44 -10.85
CA ALA A 22 49.23 38.01 -10.62
C ALA A 22 49.24 37.72 -9.08
N PRO A 23 49.60 36.52 -8.59
CA PRO A 23 48.72 35.35 -8.54
C PRO A 23 48.49 34.87 -7.09
N PHE A 24 47.25 34.91 -6.61
CA PHE A 24 46.84 34.05 -5.49
C PHE A 24 46.05 32.87 -6.02
N GLY A 25 46.61 31.68 -5.84
CA GLY A 25 46.02 30.41 -6.24
C GLY A 25 44.83 30.01 -5.37
N LEU A 26 43.70 30.70 -5.53
CA LEU A 26 42.41 30.16 -5.13
C LEU A 26 41.95 29.17 -6.18
N SER A 27 42.09 27.88 -5.85
CA SER A 27 41.46 26.79 -6.57
C SER A 27 40.00 27.13 -6.83
N ARG A 28 39.61 27.22 -8.11
CA ARG A 28 38.19 27.13 -8.48
C ARG A 28 37.77 25.70 -8.17
N GLY A 29 37.18 25.50 -7.00
CA GLY A 29 36.45 24.28 -6.68
C GLY A 29 35.45 23.94 -7.80
N PRO A 30 35.10 22.65 -7.97
CA PRO A 30 34.24 22.21 -9.05
C PRO A 30 32.96 23.05 -9.09
N ARG A 31 32.64 23.62 -10.25
CA ARG A 31 31.36 24.33 -10.44
C ARG A 31 30.23 23.34 -10.17
N LEU A 32 29.37 23.68 -9.21
CA LEU A 32 28.13 22.94 -8.98
C LEU A 32 27.32 22.87 -10.30
N PRO A 33 26.68 21.73 -10.62
CA PRO A 33 25.84 21.62 -11.80
C PRO A 33 24.73 22.68 -11.80
N GLU A 34 24.34 23.15 -12.98
CA GLU A 34 23.37 24.26 -13.14
C GLU A 34 21.99 23.96 -12.50
N LYS A 35 21.63 22.68 -12.34
CA LYS A 35 20.43 22.24 -11.62
C LYS A 35 20.54 22.40 -10.10
N ALA A 36 21.71 22.16 -9.51
CA ALA A 36 21.94 22.33 -8.07
C ALA A 36 21.74 23.79 -7.61
N LEU A 37 21.91 24.76 -8.51
CA LEU A 37 21.59 26.17 -8.26
C LEU A 37 20.08 26.46 -8.15
N ARG A 38 19.20 25.58 -8.67
CA ARG A 38 17.74 25.77 -8.66
C ARG A 38 17.04 25.04 -7.49
N CYS A 39 17.72 24.13 -6.80
CA CYS A 39 17.20 23.49 -5.59
C CYS A 39 17.27 24.44 -4.38
N ASN A 40 16.49 25.52 -4.40
CA ASN A 40 16.53 26.55 -3.36
C ASN A 40 15.13 27.16 -3.10
N ARG A 41 14.95 27.77 -1.92
CA ARG A 41 13.66 28.33 -1.50
C ARG A 41 13.14 29.47 -2.38
N VAL A 42 14.01 30.25 -3.03
CA VAL A 42 13.60 31.37 -3.90
C VAL A 42 12.95 30.82 -5.17
N PHE A 43 13.63 29.89 -5.86
CA PHE A 43 13.12 29.28 -7.08
C PHE A 43 11.75 28.60 -6.88
N PHE A 44 11.59 27.85 -5.78
CA PHE A 44 10.32 27.19 -5.49
C PHE A 44 9.24 28.14 -4.95
N GLY A 45 9.62 29.22 -4.26
CA GLY A 45 8.67 30.24 -3.79
C GLY A 45 7.94 30.95 -4.94
N ASP A 46 8.62 31.18 -6.07
CA ASP A 46 8.07 31.87 -7.24
C ASP A 46 7.14 31.00 -8.12
N VAL A 47 7.12 29.67 -7.92
CA VAL A 47 6.37 28.72 -8.78
C VAL A 47 5.26 27.94 -8.06
N LEU A 48 5.14 28.08 -6.74
CA LEU A 48 4.04 27.46 -5.99
C LEU A 48 2.73 28.27 -6.13
N PRO A 49 1.56 27.61 -6.12
CA PRO A 49 0.29 28.30 -6.14
C PRO A 49 0.01 29.04 -4.80
N PRO A 50 -0.90 30.03 -4.77
CA PRO A 50 -1.05 30.95 -3.63
C PRO A 50 -1.50 30.30 -2.30
N ASP A 51 -2.06 29.11 -2.37
CA ASP A 51 -2.53 28.27 -1.27
C ASP A 51 -1.47 27.26 -0.78
N ALA A 52 -0.31 27.20 -1.44
CA ALA A 52 0.81 26.34 -1.08
C ALA A 52 1.95 27.12 -0.40
N THR A 53 2.59 26.48 0.57
CA THR A 53 3.73 27.02 1.34
C THR A 53 4.87 26.02 1.38
N LEU A 54 6.07 26.48 1.04
CA LEU A 54 7.29 25.67 0.98
C LEU A 54 7.88 25.44 2.37
N GLU A 55 7.66 24.26 2.95
CA GLU A 55 8.19 23.91 4.28
C GLU A 55 9.67 23.56 4.25
N LYS A 56 10.10 22.66 3.35
CA LYS A 56 11.48 22.16 3.25
C LYS A 56 11.98 22.19 1.80
N VAL A 57 13.29 22.37 1.64
CA VAL A 57 14.06 22.17 0.41
C VAL A 57 15.38 21.52 0.80
N ALA A 58 15.79 20.46 0.12
CA ALA A 58 17.06 19.78 0.36
C ALA A 58 17.67 19.23 -0.94
N VAL A 59 19.00 19.18 -1.00
CA VAL A 59 19.73 18.48 -2.07
C VAL A 59 20.19 17.13 -1.52
N VAL A 60 19.73 16.05 -2.15
CA VAL A 60 20.16 14.68 -1.89
C VAL A 60 21.21 14.31 -2.93
N ARG A 61 22.31 13.71 -2.49
CA ARG A 61 23.39 13.24 -3.38
C ARG A 61 23.13 11.80 -3.80
N GLU A 62 23.73 11.37 -4.91
CA GLU A 62 23.74 9.97 -5.36
C GLU A 62 24.16 9.02 -4.22
N GLY A 63 23.40 7.94 -4.02
CA GLY A 63 23.54 7.00 -2.89
C GLY A 63 23.05 7.54 -1.55
N GLY A 64 22.36 8.70 -1.54
CA GLY A 64 21.94 9.40 -0.33
C GLY A 64 20.67 8.85 0.31
N SER A 65 20.20 9.55 1.34
CA SER A 65 18.96 9.23 2.07
C SER A 65 18.18 10.52 2.35
N TYR A 66 16.85 10.41 2.42
CA TYR A 66 15.98 11.52 2.79
C TYR A 66 14.60 11.05 3.25
N GLY A 67 14.20 11.49 4.45
CA GLY A 67 12.82 11.55 4.89
C GLY A 67 12.67 12.58 6.00
N GLU A 68 11.90 12.26 7.05
CA GLU A 68 11.79 13.10 8.25
C GLU A 68 12.12 12.34 9.55
N GLY A 69 12.62 11.10 9.44
CA GLY A 69 12.91 10.22 10.57
C GLY A 69 11.74 10.08 11.54
N GLU A 70 12.04 10.01 12.84
CA GLU A 70 11.04 9.97 13.93
C GLU A 70 9.99 11.08 13.91
N ALA A 71 10.22 12.20 13.19
CA ALA A 71 9.22 13.27 13.05
C ALA A 71 8.12 12.93 12.01
N ASN A 72 8.34 11.95 11.13
CA ASN A 72 7.29 11.30 10.35
C ASN A 72 6.84 10.06 11.11
N VAL A 73 5.93 10.24 12.08
CA VAL A 73 5.50 9.19 13.01
C VAL A 73 4.96 7.95 12.29
N ALA A 74 4.28 8.13 11.16
CA ALA A 74 3.76 7.03 10.37
C ALA A 74 4.85 6.28 9.59
N TYR A 75 5.97 6.94 9.25
CA TYR A 75 7.00 6.38 8.38
C TYR A 75 8.37 6.89 8.80
N SER A 76 8.87 6.33 9.90
CA SER A 76 10.03 6.84 10.63
C SER A 76 11.39 6.39 10.06
N VAL A 77 11.38 5.53 9.04
CA VAL A 77 12.57 5.03 8.35
C VAL A 77 12.76 5.79 7.04
N ASP A 78 13.84 6.55 6.94
CA ASP A 78 14.16 7.30 5.72
C ASP A 78 14.66 6.34 4.60
N PRO A 79 14.17 6.44 3.35
CA PRO A 79 14.72 5.68 2.22
C PRO A 79 16.19 6.02 1.99
N THR A 80 16.99 5.03 1.56
CA THR A 80 18.43 5.15 1.32
C THR A 80 18.79 4.73 -0.11
N GLY A 81 20.03 4.97 -0.56
CA GLY A 81 20.45 4.64 -1.92
C GLY A 81 19.88 5.55 -3.03
N LEU A 82 19.31 6.69 -2.66
CA LEU A 82 18.62 7.59 -3.58
C LEU A 82 19.54 8.17 -4.67
N PRO A 83 19.07 8.36 -5.91
CA PRO A 83 19.84 9.07 -6.94
C PRO A 83 20.00 10.56 -6.57
N ALA A 84 20.94 11.26 -7.20
CA ALA A 84 21.09 12.71 -7.02
C ALA A 84 19.81 13.46 -7.40
N LEU A 85 19.20 14.15 -6.43
CA LEU A 85 17.88 14.75 -6.57
C LEU A 85 17.70 15.97 -5.64
N CYS A 86 16.76 16.83 -6.01
CA CYS A 86 16.24 17.89 -5.15
C CYS A 86 14.95 17.40 -4.48
N VAL A 87 14.84 17.53 -3.16
CA VAL A 87 13.58 17.30 -2.44
C VAL A 87 12.95 18.63 -2.04
N ILE A 88 11.64 18.73 -2.20
CA ILE A 88 10.84 19.74 -1.52
C ILE A 88 9.70 19.10 -0.72
N THR A 89 9.35 19.73 0.41
CA THR A 89 8.11 19.45 1.12
C THR A 89 7.26 20.71 1.08
N VAL A 90 6.02 20.57 0.63
CA VAL A 90 5.06 21.65 0.44
C VAL A 90 3.82 21.34 1.27
N ARG A 91 3.35 22.32 2.05
CA ARG A 91 2.03 22.29 2.65
C ARG A 91 1.05 23.01 1.74
N VAL A 92 -0.07 22.39 1.42
CA VAL A 92 -1.15 23.00 0.65
C VAL A 92 -2.39 23.14 1.54
N ARG A 93 -2.98 24.33 1.57
CA ARG A 93 -4.19 24.61 2.33
C ARG A 93 -5.43 24.13 1.55
N SER A 94 -6.08 23.08 2.02
CA SER A 94 -7.28 22.53 1.37
C SER A 94 -8.59 23.18 1.83
N SER A 95 -8.63 23.80 3.02
CA SER A 95 -9.81 24.55 3.47
C SER A 95 -9.46 25.67 4.47
N SER A 96 -10.46 26.31 5.08
CA SER A 96 -10.25 27.24 6.19
C SER A 96 -9.54 26.59 7.39
N THR A 97 -9.76 25.29 7.63
CA THR A 97 -9.29 24.54 8.81
C THR A 97 -8.37 23.36 8.49
N SER A 98 -8.22 22.96 7.24
CA SER A 98 -7.39 21.80 6.84
C SER A 98 -6.29 22.14 5.83
N SER A 99 -5.21 21.35 5.89
CA SER A 99 -4.07 21.39 4.98
C SER A 99 -3.45 20.01 4.86
N TYR A 100 -2.95 19.66 3.67
CA TYR A 100 -2.17 18.43 3.45
C TYR A 100 -0.71 18.78 3.14
N ARG A 101 0.20 17.80 3.32
CA ARG A 101 1.62 17.93 2.98
C ARG A 101 1.92 17.00 1.82
N LEU A 102 2.80 17.43 0.92
CA LEU A 102 3.27 16.65 -0.21
C LEU A 102 4.78 16.80 -0.35
N GLY A 103 5.45 15.69 -0.66
CA GLY A 103 6.88 15.63 -0.95
C GLY A 103 7.11 15.42 -2.44
N LEU A 104 8.07 16.13 -3.05
CA LEU A 104 8.51 15.87 -4.42
C LEU A 104 10.00 15.52 -4.42
N PHE A 105 10.33 14.37 -5.02
CA PHE A 105 11.69 14.07 -5.46
C PHE A 105 11.86 14.52 -6.92
N LEU A 106 12.79 15.44 -7.16
CA LEU A 106 13.09 16.02 -8.47
C LEU A 106 14.52 15.61 -8.88
N PRO A 107 14.70 14.49 -9.60
CA PRO A 107 16.01 13.95 -9.91
C PRO A 107 16.82 14.83 -10.88
N ASP A 108 18.13 14.92 -10.66
CA ASP A 108 19.05 15.62 -11.56
C ASP A 108 19.02 15.00 -12.97
N LYS A 109 18.88 13.67 -13.05
CA LYS A 109 18.55 12.92 -14.27
C LYS A 109 17.03 12.71 -14.38
N TRP A 110 16.33 13.73 -14.87
CA TRP A 110 14.89 13.63 -15.13
C TRP A 110 14.62 12.95 -16.48
N ASN A 111 13.76 11.94 -16.47
CA ASN A 111 13.34 11.15 -17.64
C ASN A 111 12.05 11.69 -18.30
N SER A 112 11.68 12.94 -18.02
CA SER A 112 10.46 13.60 -18.51
C SER A 112 9.13 12.97 -18.05
N ARG A 113 9.14 12.14 -17.00
CA ARG A 113 7.94 11.53 -16.41
C ARG A 113 7.62 12.12 -15.04
N PHE A 114 6.36 11.96 -14.64
CA PHE A 114 5.83 12.36 -13.33
C PHE A 114 5.18 11.14 -12.69
N LEU A 115 5.43 10.93 -11.40
CA LEU A 115 4.90 9.83 -10.61
C LEU A 115 4.36 10.43 -9.31
N VAL A 116 3.14 10.02 -8.92
CA VAL A 116 2.53 10.34 -7.63
C VAL A 116 2.44 9.04 -6.85
N VAL A 117 2.87 9.08 -5.59
CA VAL A 117 2.76 7.96 -4.65
C VAL A 117 1.74 8.35 -3.58
N GLY A 118 0.85 7.42 -3.22
CA GLY A 118 -0.12 7.59 -2.14
C GLY A 118 0.41 7.15 -0.78
N ASN A 119 -0.45 7.22 0.24
CA ASN A 119 -0.20 6.61 1.55
C ASN A 119 -0.84 5.21 1.65
N GLY A 120 -0.44 4.45 2.67
CA GLY A 120 -1.08 3.20 3.07
C GLY A 120 -1.82 3.38 4.40
N GLY A 121 -3.02 2.82 4.53
CA GLY A 121 -3.86 2.94 5.73
C GLY A 121 -4.18 4.40 6.12
N PHE A 122 -4.26 4.67 7.43
CA PHE A 122 -4.62 5.98 8.00
C PHE A 122 -3.43 6.94 8.22
N ALA A 123 -2.30 6.69 7.55
CA ALA A 123 -1.09 7.45 7.81
C ALA A 123 -1.19 8.94 7.41
N GLY A 124 -1.01 9.83 8.39
CA GLY A 124 -0.87 11.28 8.18
C GLY A 124 0.54 11.74 7.75
N GLY A 125 1.47 10.80 7.56
CA GLY A 125 2.84 11.02 7.08
C GLY A 125 3.00 10.89 5.56
N ILE A 126 4.22 10.95 5.04
CA ILE A 126 4.53 10.56 3.64
C ILE A 126 5.08 9.13 3.66
N ASN A 127 4.51 8.20 2.87
CA ASN A 127 4.78 6.75 2.99
C ASN A 127 6.22 6.30 2.71
N TRP A 128 6.81 5.68 3.74
CA TRP A 128 8.11 5.01 3.72
C TRP A 128 8.17 3.66 4.53
N LEU A 129 7.09 2.82 4.65
CA LEU A 129 6.97 1.39 5.21
C LEU A 129 6.11 1.16 6.53
N ASP A 130 5.27 0.08 6.70
CA ASP A 130 4.39 -0.19 7.93
C ASP A 130 3.69 -1.62 8.12
N ILE A 131 3.41 -2.16 9.36
CA ILE A 131 2.87 -3.57 9.75
C ILE A 131 2.10 -3.85 11.16
N LEU A 132 1.28 -4.96 11.36
CA LEU A 132 0.38 -5.35 12.54
C LEU A 132 0.63 -6.62 13.48
N TYR A 133 -0.24 -6.75 14.51
CA TYR A 133 -0.94 -7.90 15.21
C TYR A 133 -0.22 -8.88 16.19
N ASN A 134 0.88 -9.54 15.84
CA ASN A 134 1.30 -10.88 16.34
C ASN A 134 1.95 -10.97 17.76
N PHE A 135 1.60 -10.11 18.70
CA PHE A 135 2.49 -9.84 19.85
C PHE A 135 1.77 -9.78 21.21
N PRO A 136 2.51 -9.92 22.35
CA PRO A 136 3.97 -9.91 22.47
C PRO A 136 4.68 -11.18 21.98
N VAL A 137 5.91 -11.05 21.46
CA VAL A 137 6.79 -12.18 21.04
C VAL A 137 6.99 -13.26 22.10
N THR A 138 6.84 -12.89 23.37
CA THR A 138 6.96 -13.81 24.51
C THR A 138 5.68 -14.61 24.78
N ASP A 139 4.57 -14.32 24.09
CA ASP A 139 3.32 -15.07 24.23
C ASP A 139 3.44 -16.46 23.59
N PRO A 140 2.94 -17.53 24.23
CA PRO A 140 2.85 -18.87 23.63
C PRO A 140 2.11 -18.95 22.29
N LYS A 141 1.30 -17.95 21.94
CA LYS A 141 0.53 -17.82 20.69
C LYS A 141 1.34 -17.25 19.51
N HIS A 142 2.44 -16.53 19.78
CA HIS A 142 3.22 -15.83 18.76
C HIS A 142 3.70 -16.75 17.62
N LEU A 143 3.48 -16.33 16.38
CA LEU A 143 3.91 -16.99 15.14
C LEU A 143 5.13 -16.29 14.56
N SER A 144 6.34 -16.79 14.80
CA SER A 144 7.55 -16.23 14.19
C SER A 144 7.55 -16.37 12.66
N VAL A 145 8.44 -15.66 11.97
CA VAL A 145 8.72 -15.83 10.51
C VAL A 145 8.90 -17.31 10.12
N ALA A 146 9.53 -18.06 11.01
CA ALA A 146 9.80 -19.48 10.80
C ALA A 146 8.55 -20.35 11.00
N ASP A 147 7.59 -19.93 11.83
CA ASP A 147 6.29 -20.57 12.02
C ASP A 147 5.36 -20.28 10.83
N THR A 148 5.32 -19.03 10.33
CA THR A 148 4.48 -18.68 9.16
C THR A 148 4.97 -19.38 7.89
N ALA A 149 6.29 -19.47 7.68
CA ALA A 149 6.86 -20.26 6.59
C ALA A 149 6.54 -21.76 6.68
N LEU A 150 6.56 -22.36 7.88
CA LEU A 150 6.16 -23.76 8.09
C LEU A 150 4.68 -23.99 7.74
N ILE A 151 3.81 -23.02 8.04
CA ILE A 151 2.39 -23.09 7.67
C ILE A 151 2.24 -22.95 6.15
N ALA A 152 2.94 -22.00 5.51
CA ALA A 152 2.94 -21.81 4.06
C ALA A 152 3.33 -23.10 3.32
N ASP A 153 4.48 -23.68 3.67
CA ASP A 153 5.01 -24.92 3.08
C ASP A 153 3.96 -26.05 3.16
N GLU A 154 3.28 -26.20 4.29
CA GLU A 154 2.28 -27.27 4.51
C GLU A 154 0.93 -26.99 3.83
N VAL A 155 0.50 -25.72 3.75
CA VAL A 155 -0.68 -25.31 2.98
C VAL A 155 -0.47 -25.58 1.51
N ILE A 156 0.66 -25.16 0.93
CA ILE A 156 1.02 -25.44 -0.47
C ILE A 156 1.05 -26.96 -0.69
N ARG A 157 1.74 -27.72 0.19
CA ARG A 157 1.83 -29.20 0.09
C ARG A 157 0.46 -29.91 0.12
N GLN A 158 -0.58 -29.31 0.69
CA GLN A 158 -1.94 -29.86 0.70
C GLN A 158 -2.85 -29.30 -0.42
N CYS A 159 -2.59 -28.08 -0.90
CA CYS A 159 -3.55 -27.30 -1.71
C CYS A 159 -3.11 -27.00 -3.15
N ASP A 160 -1.82 -27.11 -3.49
CA ASP A 160 -1.25 -26.97 -4.85
C ASP A 160 -2.08 -27.77 -5.88
N LEU A 161 -2.20 -29.08 -5.69
CA LEU A 161 -2.93 -29.98 -6.58
C LEU A 161 -4.47 -29.81 -6.60
N ALA A 162 -5.05 -28.81 -5.93
CA ALA A 162 -6.50 -28.59 -5.90
C ALA A 162 -7.06 -28.11 -7.26
N ASP A 163 -6.26 -27.46 -8.10
CA ASP A 163 -6.63 -27.06 -9.46
C ASP A 163 -6.30 -28.14 -10.54
N GLY A 164 -5.48 -29.13 -10.19
CA GLY A 164 -5.05 -30.22 -11.07
C GLY A 164 -3.62 -30.10 -11.62
N VAL A 165 -2.89 -29.03 -11.29
CA VAL A 165 -1.47 -28.82 -11.59
C VAL A 165 -0.64 -29.03 -10.31
N GLN A 166 0.66 -29.27 -10.43
CA GLN A 166 1.57 -29.31 -9.29
C GLN A 166 2.77 -28.40 -9.61
N ASP A 167 2.65 -27.12 -9.28
CA ASP A 167 3.63 -26.08 -9.59
C ASP A 167 4.01 -25.22 -8.36
N GLY A 168 3.37 -25.46 -7.21
CA GLY A 168 3.59 -24.72 -5.97
C GLY A 168 2.61 -23.56 -5.75
N ILE A 169 1.66 -23.34 -6.67
CA ILE A 169 0.72 -22.24 -6.64
C ILE A 169 -0.66 -22.74 -6.20
N VAL A 170 -1.24 -22.12 -5.18
CA VAL A 170 -2.61 -22.45 -4.74
C VAL A 170 -3.62 -21.60 -5.52
N SER A 171 -4.04 -22.06 -6.70
CA SER A 171 -4.98 -21.29 -7.55
C SER A 171 -6.45 -21.39 -7.13
N THR A 172 -6.82 -22.39 -6.34
CA THR A 172 -8.20 -22.58 -5.83
C THR A 172 -8.22 -22.84 -4.32
N PRO A 173 -7.83 -21.85 -3.49
CA PRO A 173 -7.78 -22.02 -2.04
C PRO A 173 -9.17 -22.28 -1.41
N ASP A 174 -10.25 -21.90 -2.09
CA ASP A 174 -11.64 -22.21 -1.73
C ASP A 174 -11.99 -23.71 -1.85
N ARG A 175 -11.24 -24.47 -2.66
CA ARG A 175 -11.42 -25.91 -2.88
C ARG A 175 -10.52 -26.77 -2.00
N CYS A 176 -9.62 -26.14 -1.24
CA CYS A 176 -8.75 -26.83 -0.30
C CYS A 176 -9.20 -26.63 1.15
N ALA A 177 -9.03 -27.66 1.97
CA ALA A 177 -9.21 -27.60 3.40
C ALA A 177 -7.99 -28.26 4.08
N PRO A 178 -6.85 -27.55 4.20
CA PRO A 178 -5.61 -28.12 4.71
C PRO A 178 -5.74 -28.49 6.20
N GLU A 179 -5.39 -29.72 6.55
CA GLU A 179 -5.44 -30.18 7.94
C GLU A 179 -4.17 -29.78 8.70
N LEU A 180 -4.20 -28.62 9.34
CA LEU A 180 -3.05 -28.04 10.04
C LEU A 180 -2.66 -28.75 11.35
N THR A 181 -3.46 -29.68 11.90
CA THR A 181 -3.04 -30.45 13.09
C THR A 181 -1.81 -31.32 12.85
N VAL A 182 -1.47 -31.64 11.60
CA VAL A 182 -0.24 -32.38 11.25
C VAL A 182 1.03 -31.62 11.65
N LEU A 183 0.95 -30.29 11.80
CA LEU A 183 2.05 -29.44 12.25
C LEU A 183 2.28 -29.47 13.77
N LEU A 184 1.44 -30.14 14.56
CA LEU A 184 1.57 -30.15 16.02
C LEU A 184 2.85 -30.88 16.47
N CYS A 185 3.58 -30.25 17.40
CA CYS A 185 4.73 -30.87 18.05
C CYS A 185 4.35 -32.19 18.76
N SER A 186 5.16 -33.22 18.60
CA SER A 186 4.93 -34.53 19.20
C SER A 186 5.71 -34.72 20.52
N GLY A 187 5.10 -35.40 21.50
CA GLY A 187 5.75 -35.78 22.76
C GLY A 187 5.33 -34.93 23.97
N LYS A 188 6.16 -34.93 25.03
CA LYS A 188 5.92 -34.13 26.25
C LYS A 188 6.36 -32.66 26.11
N ASP A 189 6.95 -32.30 24.98
CA ASP A 189 7.63 -31.02 24.76
C ASP A 189 6.67 -29.91 24.28
N ASN A 190 5.43 -29.92 24.78
CA ASN A 190 4.32 -29.00 24.47
C ASN A 190 4.54 -27.56 24.97
N GLY A 191 5.72 -26.96 24.71
CA GLY A 191 6.02 -25.55 25.01
C GLY A 191 7.41 -25.21 25.51
N ALA A 192 8.42 -26.09 25.39
CA ALA A 192 9.74 -25.90 26.03
C ALA A 192 10.92 -25.61 25.09
N LYS A 193 10.76 -25.71 23.76
CA LYS A 193 11.78 -25.20 22.84
C LYS A 193 11.54 -23.71 22.60
N ASN A 194 12.54 -22.90 22.96
CA ASN A 194 12.64 -21.51 22.55
C ASN A 194 12.73 -21.40 21.01
N ALA A 195 12.60 -20.17 20.49
CA ALA A 195 12.69 -19.82 19.07
C ALA A 195 13.74 -20.64 18.29
N PRO A 196 13.43 -21.08 17.06
CA PRO A 196 14.17 -22.13 16.38
C PRO A 196 15.67 -21.83 16.26
N THR A 197 16.50 -22.74 16.78
CA THR A 197 17.97 -22.65 16.74
C THR A 197 18.56 -22.71 15.33
N SER A 198 17.73 -22.97 14.32
CA SER A 198 18.05 -23.16 12.91
C SER A 198 17.44 -22.10 11.98
N GLY A 199 16.63 -21.18 12.50
CA GLY A 199 15.85 -20.23 11.68
C GLY A 199 14.67 -20.85 10.91
N LYS A 200 14.35 -22.14 11.13
CA LYS A 200 13.15 -22.83 10.61
C LYS A 200 12.39 -23.50 11.76
N ALA A 201 11.07 -23.40 11.79
CA ALA A 201 10.25 -24.08 12.79
C ALA A 201 10.09 -25.56 12.41
N ASP A 202 10.23 -26.46 13.39
CA ASP A 202 10.05 -27.90 13.17
C ASP A 202 8.56 -28.32 13.29
N CYS A 203 7.80 -27.59 14.10
CA CYS A 203 6.41 -27.88 14.48
C CYS A 203 5.80 -26.69 15.24
N LEU A 204 4.46 -26.63 15.31
CA LEU A 204 3.69 -25.63 16.05
C LEU A 204 3.27 -26.13 17.43
N ARG A 205 3.25 -25.22 18.41
CA ARG A 205 2.56 -25.42 19.70
C ARG A 205 1.03 -25.32 19.50
N PRO A 206 0.20 -25.95 20.36
CA PRO A 206 -1.26 -25.85 20.24
C PRO A 206 -1.81 -24.42 20.16
N ALA A 207 -1.24 -23.48 20.93
CA ALA A 207 -1.64 -22.07 20.92
C ALA A 207 -1.23 -21.32 19.64
N GLN A 208 -0.13 -21.72 18.99
CA GLN A 208 0.27 -21.19 17.68
C GLN A 208 -0.65 -21.72 16.58
N LEU A 209 -1.00 -23.01 16.63
CA LEU A 209 -1.97 -23.59 15.69
C LEU A 209 -3.35 -22.94 15.83
N GLU A 210 -3.79 -22.64 17.05
CA GLU A 210 -5.03 -21.89 17.31
C GLU A 210 -4.95 -20.47 16.72
N THR A 211 -3.82 -19.77 16.89
CA THR A 211 -3.59 -18.45 16.28
C THR A 211 -3.68 -18.52 14.75
N ALA A 212 -3.00 -19.48 14.12
CA ALA A 212 -3.06 -19.68 12.67
C ALA A 212 -4.49 -19.96 12.19
N ARG A 213 -5.24 -20.83 12.89
CA ARG A 213 -6.66 -21.09 12.58
C ARG A 213 -7.51 -19.83 12.70
N ASN A 214 -7.26 -18.98 13.69
CA ASN A 214 -7.99 -17.73 13.87
C ASN A 214 -7.70 -16.72 12.74
N VAL A 215 -6.47 -16.66 12.21
CA VAL A 215 -6.13 -15.77 11.07
C VAL A 215 -6.89 -16.14 9.79
N TYR A 216 -7.10 -17.44 9.51
CA TYR A 216 -7.96 -17.87 8.39
C TYR A 216 -9.46 -17.78 8.67
N SER A 217 -9.87 -17.71 9.94
CA SER A 217 -11.28 -17.80 10.34
C SER A 217 -11.98 -16.45 10.16
N ASP A 218 -13.22 -16.51 9.67
CA ASP A 218 -14.03 -15.31 9.55
C ASP A 218 -14.49 -14.83 10.94
N TRP A 219 -14.29 -13.53 11.22
CA TRP A 219 -14.76 -12.91 12.45
C TRP A 219 -16.27 -12.71 12.37
N THR A 220 -17.00 -13.54 13.13
CA THR A 220 -18.46 -13.53 13.17
C THR A 220 -18.98 -13.24 14.58
N LEU A 221 -20.17 -12.64 14.65
CA LEU A 221 -20.84 -12.29 15.89
C LEU A 221 -22.00 -13.23 16.21
N PRO A 222 -22.08 -13.78 17.44
CA PRO A 222 -23.29 -14.44 17.91
C PRO A 222 -24.39 -13.41 18.22
N PRO A 223 -25.69 -13.79 18.15
CA PRO A 223 -26.20 -15.15 17.96
C PRO A 223 -26.54 -15.50 16.49
N ASN A 224 -26.46 -14.55 15.56
CA ASN A 224 -26.84 -14.68 14.15
C ASN A 224 -25.68 -15.12 13.23
N ASN A 225 -24.46 -15.22 13.74
CA ASN A 225 -23.22 -15.40 12.97
C ASN A 225 -23.02 -14.32 11.90
N GLU A 226 -23.33 -13.08 12.27
CA GLU A 226 -23.11 -11.90 11.43
C GLU A 226 -21.63 -11.71 11.15
N LEU A 227 -21.26 -11.63 9.87
CA LEU A 227 -19.88 -11.46 9.42
C LEU A 227 -19.45 -10.00 9.61
N LEU A 228 -18.51 -9.77 10.53
CA LEU A 228 -17.80 -8.49 10.64
C LEU A 228 -16.69 -8.40 9.60
N HIS A 229 -15.81 -9.39 9.58
CA HIS A 229 -14.63 -9.36 8.71
C HIS A 229 -14.24 -10.78 8.28
N PRO A 230 -13.94 -11.02 6.99
CA PRO A 230 -13.39 -12.29 6.55
C PRO A 230 -12.00 -12.55 7.15
N GLY A 231 -11.67 -13.81 7.40
CA GLY A 231 -10.30 -14.23 7.68
C GLY A 231 -9.48 -14.32 6.40
N LEU A 232 -8.15 -14.33 6.50
CA LEU A 232 -7.25 -14.46 5.35
C LEU A 232 -7.46 -15.77 4.56
N THR A 233 -6.96 -15.76 3.34
CA THR A 233 -7.03 -16.88 2.38
C THR A 233 -5.88 -17.86 2.61
N PHE A 234 -6.06 -19.17 2.36
CA PHE A 234 -4.92 -20.08 2.25
C PHE A 234 -3.99 -19.62 1.11
N SER A 235 -2.67 -19.79 1.28
CA SER A 235 -1.54 -19.23 0.50
C SER A 235 -1.07 -17.82 0.86
N SER A 236 -1.75 -17.13 1.77
CA SER A 236 -1.35 -15.77 2.19
C SER A 236 -0.24 -15.73 3.25
N GLU A 237 0.27 -16.88 3.68
CA GLU A 237 1.09 -17.01 4.90
C GLU A 237 2.49 -16.38 4.75
N GLY A 238 2.99 -16.28 3.50
CA GLY A 238 4.22 -15.58 3.18
C GLY A 238 4.14 -14.07 3.44
N GLU A 239 2.95 -13.49 3.35
CA GLU A 239 2.67 -12.08 3.63
C GLU A 239 2.02 -11.83 4.98
N TRP A 240 1.66 -12.86 5.74
CA TRP A 240 1.04 -12.67 7.07
C TRP A 240 1.84 -11.73 7.96
N LEU A 241 3.16 -11.71 7.84
CA LEU A 241 4.01 -10.79 8.58
C LEU A 241 3.69 -9.32 8.30
N LEU A 242 3.11 -8.93 7.15
CA LEU A 242 2.56 -7.58 6.90
C LEU A 242 1.47 -7.18 7.91
N ILE A 243 0.81 -8.16 8.52
CA ILE A 243 -0.02 -8.00 9.71
C ILE A 243 0.35 -8.97 10.83
N LEU A 244 1.62 -9.37 10.96
CA LEU A 244 2.11 -10.22 12.06
C LEU A 244 3.56 -9.87 12.51
N ASN A 245 3.99 -8.60 12.48
CA ASN A 245 5.32 -8.18 12.95
C ASN A 245 5.24 -7.00 13.94
N GLY A 246 6.19 -6.92 14.88
CA GLY A 246 6.31 -5.81 15.84
C GLY A 246 5.45 -5.92 17.11
N SER A 247 5.96 -5.36 18.22
CA SER A 247 5.40 -5.50 19.59
C SER A 247 4.07 -4.82 19.87
N GLU A 248 3.51 -4.13 18.89
CA GLU A 248 2.22 -3.43 18.96
C GLU A 248 1.51 -3.56 17.60
N PRO A 249 0.19 -3.29 17.53
CA PRO A 249 -0.55 -3.20 16.27
C PRO A 249 -0.07 -2.09 15.30
N VAL A 250 -0.19 -2.25 13.96
CA VAL A 250 -0.13 -1.09 13.03
C VAL A 250 -1.24 -0.12 13.40
N PRO A 251 -1.02 1.18 13.14
CA PRO A 251 -2.09 2.15 12.99
C PRO A 251 -3.28 1.78 12.09
N TYR A 252 -3.23 0.80 11.17
CA TYR A 252 -4.35 0.55 10.24
C TYR A 252 -5.67 0.23 10.96
N GLY A 253 -5.66 -0.67 11.94
CA GLY A 253 -6.84 -0.97 12.75
C GLY A 253 -7.00 -0.05 13.96
N ILE A 254 -5.93 0.08 14.76
CA ILE A 254 -6.02 0.83 16.04
C ILE A 254 -6.00 2.36 15.86
N GLY A 255 -5.35 2.86 14.81
CA GLY A 255 -5.31 4.30 14.50
C GLY A 255 -6.66 4.81 14.04
N TYR A 256 -7.43 4.02 13.28
CA TYR A 256 -8.81 4.38 12.93
C TYR A 256 -9.68 4.62 14.16
N ALA A 257 -9.65 3.67 15.10
CA ALA A 257 -10.41 3.79 16.33
C ALA A 257 -9.98 5.01 17.16
N ARG A 258 -8.66 5.17 17.39
CA ARG A 258 -8.11 6.31 18.15
C ARG A 258 -8.43 7.66 17.49
N ASP A 259 -8.11 7.81 16.21
CA ASP A 259 -8.01 9.10 15.53
C ASP A 259 -9.32 9.53 14.85
N PHE A 260 -10.21 8.59 14.49
CA PHE A 260 -11.44 8.89 13.71
C PHE A 260 -12.74 8.52 14.46
N LEU A 261 -12.73 7.50 15.31
CA LEU A 261 -13.92 7.09 16.08
C LEU A 261 -14.02 7.76 17.45
N PHE A 262 -12.88 7.89 18.15
CA PHE A 262 -12.82 8.41 19.52
C PHE A 262 -12.14 9.78 19.66
N ASP A 263 -11.51 10.29 18.60
CA ASP A 263 -10.84 11.60 18.54
C ASP A 263 -9.91 11.84 19.75
N ASP A 264 -9.09 10.83 20.07
CA ASP A 264 -8.16 10.86 21.21
C ASP A 264 -6.79 11.39 20.78
N ASP A 265 -6.53 12.66 21.10
CA ASP A 265 -5.25 13.34 20.86
C ASP A 265 -4.10 12.90 21.79
N GLY A 266 -4.33 11.86 22.61
CA GLY A 266 -3.41 11.38 23.65
C GLY A 266 -3.39 12.28 24.90
N GLY A 267 -4.27 13.29 24.95
CA GLY A 267 -4.37 14.30 26.01
C GLY A 267 -5.52 14.07 27.00
N GLY A 268 -6.23 12.94 26.95
CA GLY A 268 -7.32 12.64 27.88
C GLY A 268 -8.55 13.53 27.65
N GLY A 269 -8.90 13.75 26.38
CA GLY A 269 -9.96 14.65 25.94
C GLY A 269 -10.74 14.14 24.73
N GLY A 270 -10.94 12.83 24.61
CA GLY A 270 -11.57 12.18 23.46
C GLY A 270 -12.94 12.79 23.10
N GLY A 271 -13.08 13.20 21.84
CA GLY A 271 -14.26 13.87 21.27
C GLY A 271 -15.50 12.98 21.15
N GLY A 272 -16.11 12.60 22.27
CA GLY A 272 -17.35 11.81 22.29
C GLY A 272 -18.07 11.74 23.64
N SER A 273 -17.38 11.98 24.74
CA SER A 273 -17.99 12.19 26.06
C SER A 273 -17.21 13.27 26.83
N GLY A 274 -17.69 13.67 28.02
CA GLY A 274 -17.09 14.79 28.75
C GLY A 274 -15.59 14.63 29.03
N SER A 275 -14.92 15.75 29.32
CA SER A 275 -13.46 15.94 29.51
C SER A 275 -12.80 15.15 30.66
N ASP A 276 -13.43 14.08 31.12
CA ASP A 276 -12.99 13.16 32.17
C ASP A 276 -12.81 11.72 31.63
N ALA A 277 -13.02 11.49 30.32
CA ALA A 277 -12.84 10.18 29.69
C ALA A 277 -11.34 9.81 29.59
N PRO A 278 -10.95 8.58 29.96
CA PRO A 278 -9.56 8.14 29.84
C PRO A 278 -9.13 8.05 28.36
N PRO A 279 -7.84 8.23 28.04
CA PRO A 279 -7.30 7.96 26.72
C PRO A 279 -7.65 6.55 26.23
N TRP A 280 -7.84 6.41 24.93
CA TRP A 280 -8.21 5.15 24.31
C TRP A 280 -7.01 4.20 24.30
N ASP A 281 -7.11 3.12 25.09
CA ASP A 281 -6.15 2.02 25.10
C ASP A 281 -6.77 0.76 24.52
N TRP A 282 -6.31 0.36 23.34
CA TRP A 282 -6.76 -0.86 22.66
C TRP A 282 -6.63 -2.12 23.53
N ARG A 283 -5.66 -2.18 24.45
CA ARG A 283 -5.40 -3.36 25.30
C ARG A 283 -6.51 -3.61 26.32
N THR A 284 -7.28 -2.58 26.65
CA THR A 284 -8.35 -2.61 27.64
C THR A 284 -9.72 -2.30 27.05
N SER A 285 -9.78 -1.64 25.89
CA SER A 285 -11.00 -1.06 25.32
C SER A 285 -11.42 -1.68 23.98
N PHE A 286 -10.52 -2.33 23.22
CA PHE A 286 -10.89 -2.92 21.93
C PHE A 286 -11.70 -4.21 22.12
N ASN A 287 -12.92 -4.23 21.59
CA ASN A 287 -13.83 -5.37 21.58
C ASN A 287 -14.90 -5.17 20.49
N GLU A 288 -15.85 -6.10 20.37
CA GLU A 288 -16.89 -6.11 19.34
C GLU A 288 -17.87 -4.93 19.38
N SER A 289 -17.91 -4.14 20.46
CA SER A 289 -18.67 -2.88 20.49
C SER A 289 -17.96 -1.75 19.73
N VAL A 290 -16.63 -1.77 19.65
CA VAL A 290 -15.85 -0.78 18.88
C VAL A 290 -16.07 -0.96 17.38
N VAL A 291 -16.16 -2.21 16.91
CA VAL A 291 -16.47 -2.51 15.50
C VAL A 291 -17.89 -2.07 15.16
N ARG A 292 -18.90 -2.43 15.96
CA ARG A 292 -20.27 -1.95 15.74
C ARG A 292 -20.37 -0.42 15.78
N TYR A 293 -19.67 0.24 16.69
CA TYR A 293 -19.61 1.69 16.72
C TYR A 293 -18.97 2.27 15.45
N ALA A 294 -17.94 1.62 14.90
CA ALA A 294 -17.33 1.97 13.62
C ALA A 294 -18.35 1.89 12.46
N ASP A 295 -19.03 0.74 12.35
CA ASP A 295 -20.02 0.48 11.29
C ASP A 295 -21.24 1.42 11.39
N GLU A 296 -21.66 1.78 12.60
CA GLU A 296 -22.78 2.71 12.85
C GLU A 296 -22.45 4.18 12.52
N HIS A 297 -21.19 4.60 12.67
CA HIS A 297 -20.78 6.01 12.52
C HIS A 297 -20.14 6.33 11.17
N ASP A 298 -19.44 5.35 10.57
CA ASP A 298 -18.67 5.43 9.32
C ASP A 298 -18.18 6.85 8.94
N PRO A 299 -17.22 7.44 9.68
CA PRO A 299 -16.78 8.81 9.46
C PRO A 299 -16.22 9.04 8.05
N GLY A 300 -17.01 9.75 7.23
CA GLY A 300 -16.67 10.04 5.84
C GLY A 300 -17.15 9.00 4.83
N ASN A 301 -17.98 8.03 5.24
CA ASN A 301 -18.46 6.91 4.42
C ASN A 301 -17.29 6.03 3.89
N ALA A 302 -16.32 5.79 4.78
CA ALA A 302 -15.06 5.13 4.54
C ALA A 302 -15.18 3.61 4.32
N THR A 303 -16.28 2.97 4.73
CA THR A 303 -16.57 1.56 4.42
C THR A 303 -16.62 1.30 2.90
N ALA A 304 -16.99 2.33 2.13
CA ALA A 304 -17.03 2.32 0.66
C ALA A 304 -17.89 1.20 0.03
N ASP A 305 -18.90 0.71 0.76
CA ASP A 305 -19.71 -0.46 0.38
C ASP A 305 -21.11 -0.12 -0.16
N ASP A 306 -21.33 1.10 -0.67
CA ASP A 306 -22.55 1.48 -1.44
C ASP A 306 -22.60 0.72 -2.79
N CYS A 307 -22.98 -0.55 -2.67
CA CYS A 307 -23.15 -1.51 -3.74
C CYS A 307 -24.24 -1.08 -4.73
N ALA A 308 -25.24 -0.30 -4.28
CA ALA A 308 -26.31 0.20 -5.12
C ALA A 308 -25.82 1.34 -6.07
N ALA A 309 -24.87 2.16 -5.63
CA ALA A 309 -24.26 3.21 -6.47
C ALA A 309 -23.58 2.67 -7.74
N LEU A 310 -23.13 1.41 -7.76
CA LEU A 310 -22.61 0.78 -8.98
C LEU A 310 -23.67 0.63 -10.09
N GLY A 311 -24.96 0.66 -9.75
CA GLY A 311 -26.04 0.75 -10.73
C GLY A 311 -25.94 2.02 -11.57
N ALA A 312 -25.61 3.16 -10.94
CA ALA A 312 -25.41 4.41 -11.66
C ALA A 312 -24.11 4.43 -12.48
N VAL A 313 -23.08 3.66 -12.10
CA VAL A 313 -21.88 3.44 -12.94
C VAL A 313 -22.25 2.66 -14.19
N ARG A 314 -22.98 1.55 -14.04
CA ARG A 314 -23.49 0.70 -15.12
C ARG A 314 -24.39 1.48 -16.09
N GLU A 315 -25.34 2.27 -15.59
CA GLU A 315 -26.26 3.09 -16.40
C GLU A 315 -25.54 4.15 -17.25
N ARG A 316 -24.41 4.68 -16.77
CA ARG A 316 -23.55 5.60 -17.53
C ARG A 316 -22.62 4.90 -18.52
N GLY A 317 -22.69 3.57 -18.63
CA GLY A 317 -21.80 2.77 -19.47
C GLY A 317 -20.38 2.59 -18.92
N GLY A 318 -20.14 3.00 -17.66
CA GLY A 318 -18.83 2.89 -17.03
C GLY A 318 -18.38 1.44 -16.86
N LYS A 319 -17.07 1.21 -16.93
CA LYS A 319 -16.44 -0.11 -16.78
C LYS A 319 -15.55 -0.13 -15.55
N VAL A 320 -15.54 -1.25 -14.85
CA VAL A 320 -14.77 -1.49 -13.62
C VAL A 320 -14.02 -2.81 -13.78
N VAL A 321 -12.71 -2.79 -13.54
CA VAL A 321 -11.87 -3.98 -13.42
C VAL A 321 -11.33 -4.00 -12.01
N ILE A 322 -11.67 -5.06 -11.27
CA ILE A 322 -11.16 -5.38 -9.94
C ILE A 322 -10.18 -6.54 -10.12
N TYR A 323 -9.06 -6.50 -9.41
CA TYR A 323 -8.18 -7.65 -9.29
C TYR A 323 -7.75 -7.78 -7.82
N HIS A 324 -7.47 -9.00 -7.37
CA HIS A 324 -7.04 -9.27 -5.99
C HIS A 324 -6.14 -10.49 -5.94
N GLY A 325 -5.04 -10.42 -5.20
CA GLY A 325 -4.16 -11.56 -4.97
C GLY A 325 -4.84 -12.65 -4.14
N LEU A 326 -4.70 -13.91 -4.52
CA LEU A 326 -5.15 -15.05 -3.71
C LEU A 326 -4.21 -15.32 -2.52
N ALA A 327 -2.97 -14.83 -2.58
CA ALA A 327 -1.98 -14.87 -1.52
C ALA A 327 -1.82 -13.51 -0.78
N ASP A 328 -2.77 -12.58 -0.93
CA ASP A 328 -2.77 -11.30 -0.21
C ASP A 328 -2.87 -11.54 1.31
N GLY A 329 -1.80 -11.19 2.03
CA GLY A 329 -1.69 -11.34 3.48
C GLY A 329 -2.07 -10.10 4.29
N LEU A 330 -2.47 -9.00 3.64
CA LEU A 330 -2.86 -7.75 4.30
C LEU A 330 -4.38 -7.51 4.22
N VAL A 331 -4.99 -7.73 3.05
CA VAL A 331 -6.44 -7.57 2.82
C VAL A 331 -7.03 -8.92 2.38
N PRO A 332 -7.94 -9.54 3.17
CA PRO A 332 -8.48 -10.85 2.83
C PRO A 332 -9.23 -10.86 1.50
N THR A 333 -8.76 -11.67 0.55
CA THR A 333 -9.35 -11.84 -0.78
C THR A 333 -10.84 -12.20 -0.73
N LYS A 334 -11.26 -12.97 0.28
CA LYS A 334 -12.67 -13.32 0.52
C LYS A 334 -13.60 -12.10 0.62
N GLY A 335 -13.10 -10.97 1.13
CA GLY A 335 -13.85 -9.72 1.25
C GLY A 335 -14.31 -9.17 -0.10
N THR A 336 -13.50 -9.36 -1.14
CA THR A 336 -13.86 -9.00 -2.52
C THR A 336 -14.98 -9.89 -3.06
N GLY A 337 -15.04 -11.17 -2.66
CA GLY A 337 -16.17 -12.05 -2.92
C GLY A 337 -17.46 -11.60 -2.20
N VAL A 338 -17.35 -11.12 -0.95
CA VAL A 338 -18.48 -10.53 -0.22
C VAL A 338 -18.99 -9.27 -0.92
N TYR A 339 -18.08 -8.37 -1.33
CA TYR A 339 -18.43 -7.15 -2.08
C TYR A 339 -19.09 -7.46 -3.43
N TRP A 340 -18.58 -8.44 -4.17
CA TRP A 340 -19.17 -8.91 -5.44
C TRP A 340 -20.61 -9.40 -5.24
N ASN A 341 -20.85 -10.24 -4.23
CA ASN A 341 -22.18 -10.77 -3.93
C ASN A 341 -23.14 -9.66 -3.45
N ARG A 342 -22.69 -8.76 -2.56
CA ARG A 342 -23.49 -7.60 -2.12
C ARG A 342 -23.85 -6.67 -3.30
N THR A 343 -22.92 -6.45 -4.23
CA THR A 343 -23.16 -5.71 -5.48
C THR A 343 -24.21 -6.40 -6.35
N LEU A 344 -24.09 -7.71 -6.53
CA LEU A 344 -25.04 -8.47 -7.34
C LEU A 344 -26.45 -8.39 -6.77
N ASP A 345 -26.61 -8.60 -5.46
CA ASP A 345 -27.89 -8.54 -4.76
C ASP A 345 -28.49 -7.13 -4.80
N ALA A 346 -27.68 -6.08 -4.54
CA ALA A 346 -28.10 -4.68 -4.60
C ALA A 346 -28.60 -4.26 -5.99
N LEU A 347 -28.08 -4.88 -7.06
CA LEU A 347 -28.51 -4.65 -8.45
C LEU A 347 -29.59 -5.63 -8.93
N GLY A 348 -30.28 -6.32 -8.00
CA GLY A 348 -31.43 -7.17 -8.30
C GLY A 348 -31.05 -8.54 -8.87
N GLY A 349 -29.86 -9.04 -8.56
CA GLY A 349 -29.40 -10.39 -8.87
C GLY A 349 -28.92 -10.62 -10.30
N LEU A 350 -29.16 -9.69 -11.24
CA LEU A 350 -28.68 -9.61 -12.64
C LEU A 350 -28.57 -10.92 -13.47
N GLY A 351 -29.28 -11.98 -13.11
CA GLY A 351 -29.20 -13.29 -13.78
C GLY A 351 -28.17 -14.27 -13.21
N GLY A 352 -27.56 -13.98 -12.05
CA GLY A 352 -26.57 -14.82 -11.38
C GLY A 352 -25.18 -14.18 -11.30
N LEU A 353 -24.17 -14.93 -10.83
CA LEU A 353 -22.84 -14.40 -10.53
C LEU A 353 -22.16 -13.66 -11.70
N GLY A 354 -22.37 -14.10 -12.94
CA GLY A 354 -21.86 -13.42 -14.14
C GLY A 354 -22.64 -12.16 -14.57
N GLY A 355 -23.75 -11.83 -13.90
CA GLY A 355 -24.61 -10.69 -14.26
C GLY A 355 -23.96 -9.32 -14.10
N LEU A 356 -22.82 -9.24 -13.41
CA LEU A 356 -22.00 -8.04 -13.29
C LEU A 356 -21.00 -7.88 -14.46
N GLU A 357 -20.62 -8.97 -15.13
CA GLU A 357 -19.49 -9.03 -16.09
C GLU A 357 -19.65 -8.15 -17.35
N ASP A 358 -20.87 -7.68 -17.63
CA ASP A 358 -21.16 -6.69 -18.66
C ASP A 358 -20.50 -5.32 -18.40
N PHE A 359 -20.20 -5.00 -17.13
CA PHE A 359 -19.64 -3.70 -16.73
C PHE A 359 -18.60 -3.76 -15.60
N MET A 360 -18.60 -4.81 -14.78
CA MET A 360 -17.65 -5.01 -13.68
C MET A 360 -17.07 -6.42 -13.75
N ARG A 361 -15.75 -6.56 -13.78
CA ARG A 361 -15.06 -7.87 -13.84
C ARG A 361 -14.05 -8.00 -12.72
N LEU A 362 -13.92 -9.21 -12.17
CA LEU A 362 -13.04 -9.56 -11.06
C LEU A 362 -12.00 -10.60 -11.52
N PHE A 363 -10.73 -10.28 -11.31
CA PHE A 363 -9.60 -11.19 -11.55
C PHE A 363 -8.95 -11.58 -10.22
N LEU A 364 -9.22 -12.81 -9.77
CA LEU A 364 -8.47 -13.40 -8.66
C LEU A 364 -7.16 -13.95 -9.20
N VAL A 365 -6.04 -13.56 -8.60
CA VAL A 365 -4.69 -13.81 -9.14
C VAL A 365 -3.96 -14.83 -8.26
N PRO A 366 -3.80 -16.09 -8.73
CA PRO A 366 -3.07 -17.14 -8.00
C PRO A 366 -1.67 -16.72 -7.59
N GLY A 367 -1.31 -16.97 -6.32
CA GLY A 367 0.02 -16.71 -5.78
C GLY A 367 0.49 -15.25 -5.76
N MET A 368 -0.30 -14.29 -6.24
CA MET A 368 -0.01 -12.86 -6.06
C MET A 368 -0.34 -12.43 -4.63
N GLY A 369 0.57 -11.65 -4.04
CA GLY A 369 0.40 -11.01 -2.73
C GLY A 369 -0.42 -9.72 -2.77
N HIS A 370 -0.16 -8.83 -1.82
CA HIS A 370 -0.87 -7.58 -1.67
C HIS A 370 -0.52 -6.59 -2.78
N CYS A 371 -1.48 -6.36 -3.69
CA CYS A 371 -1.36 -5.58 -4.93
C CYS A 371 -0.36 -6.08 -5.99
N TYR A 372 0.73 -6.74 -5.58
CA TYR A 372 1.85 -7.16 -6.42
C TYR A 372 2.66 -8.29 -5.78
N GLY A 373 3.69 -8.77 -6.48
CA GLY A 373 4.67 -9.72 -5.95
C GLY A 373 4.11 -11.12 -5.73
N THR A 374 4.98 -12.03 -5.32
CA THR A 374 4.66 -13.42 -4.99
C THR A 374 5.73 -13.99 -4.05
N ALA A 375 5.36 -14.99 -3.25
CA ALA A 375 6.29 -15.78 -2.43
C ALA A 375 6.60 -17.17 -3.05
N VAL A 376 5.98 -17.51 -4.19
CA VAL A 376 5.98 -18.86 -4.80
C VAL A 376 6.23 -18.82 -6.31
N ASP A 377 6.90 -17.76 -6.80
CA ASP A 377 7.21 -17.52 -8.22
C ASP A 377 5.97 -17.56 -9.16
N ALA A 378 4.78 -17.25 -8.63
CA ALA A 378 3.56 -17.16 -9.43
C ALA A 378 3.53 -15.92 -10.35
N PRO A 379 3.01 -16.03 -11.59
CA PRO A 379 2.78 -14.88 -12.46
C PRO A 379 1.80 -13.87 -11.84
N TRP A 380 2.28 -12.68 -11.53
CA TRP A 380 1.53 -11.67 -10.78
C TRP A 380 1.42 -10.31 -11.51
N ASN A 381 2.37 -9.98 -12.38
CA ASN A 381 2.45 -8.66 -12.99
C ASN A 381 1.73 -8.60 -14.34
N PHE A 382 0.77 -7.70 -14.48
CA PHE A 382 -0.05 -7.52 -15.67
C PHE A 382 -0.44 -6.04 -15.87
N GLY A 383 0.33 -5.09 -15.33
CA GLY A 383 0.00 -3.66 -15.42
C GLY A 383 -1.23 -3.26 -14.60
N GLY A 384 -1.52 -4.01 -13.53
CA GLY A 384 -2.53 -3.64 -12.55
C GLY A 384 -2.21 -2.32 -11.83
N ALA A 385 -3.18 -1.79 -11.09
CA ALA A 385 -2.92 -0.60 -10.27
C ALA A 385 -1.80 -0.89 -9.25
N PHE A 386 -1.07 0.14 -8.83
CA PHE A 386 0.13 0.06 -7.96
C PHE A 386 1.33 -0.75 -8.51
N GLN A 387 1.16 -1.75 -9.38
CA GLN A 387 2.23 -2.63 -9.88
C GLN A 387 3.37 -1.84 -10.57
N ALA A 388 3.03 -0.85 -11.40
CA ALA A 388 3.99 0.05 -12.06
C ALA A 388 4.83 0.91 -11.08
N GLY A 389 4.41 1.03 -9.81
CA GLY A 389 5.18 1.68 -8.75
C GLY A 389 6.35 0.82 -8.25
N LEU A 390 6.24 -0.51 -8.34
CA LEU A 390 7.29 -1.45 -7.94
C LEU A 390 8.33 -1.65 -9.05
N ILE A 391 7.89 -2.05 -10.25
CA ILE A 391 8.78 -2.35 -11.39
C ILE A 391 9.28 -1.11 -12.14
N GLY A 392 8.60 0.03 -11.92
CA GLY A 392 8.91 1.31 -12.53
C GLY A 392 8.34 1.50 -13.94
N SER A 393 7.99 2.76 -14.26
CA SER A 393 7.36 3.16 -15.54
C SER A 393 8.13 2.85 -16.84
N GLY A 394 9.35 2.29 -16.76
CA GLY A 394 10.21 1.99 -17.91
C GLY A 394 10.05 0.58 -18.47
N VAL A 395 9.20 -0.23 -17.85
CA VAL A 395 9.08 -1.67 -18.06
C VAL A 395 7.65 -1.98 -18.49
N TRP A 396 7.50 -2.87 -19.47
CA TRP A 396 6.20 -3.40 -19.87
C TRP A 396 5.75 -4.51 -18.93
N SER A 397 4.43 -4.64 -18.74
CA SER A 397 3.84 -5.64 -17.85
C SER A 397 4.34 -7.05 -18.17
N VAL A 398 4.36 -7.42 -19.44
CA VAL A 398 5.00 -8.62 -19.96
C VAL A 398 6.06 -8.18 -20.99
N PRO A 399 7.34 -8.55 -20.83
CA PRO A 399 8.42 -8.05 -21.68
C PRO A 399 8.20 -8.27 -23.19
N GLY A 400 8.12 -7.17 -23.93
CA GLY A 400 7.93 -7.18 -25.39
C GLY A 400 6.48 -7.12 -25.87
N PHE A 401 5.51 -7.08 -24.95
CA PHE A 401 4.08 -6.91 -25.26
C PHE A 401 3.62 -5.52 -24.83
N GLU A 402 2.95 -4.81 -25.74
CA GLU A 402 2.43 -3.44 -25.56
C GLU A 402 0.93 -3.42 -25.91
N ASP A 403 0.17 -4.33 -25.29
CA ASP A 403 -1.21 -4.61 -25.70
C ASP A 403 -2.17 -4.98 -24.55
N ALA A 404 -3.46 -4.98 -24.89
CA ALA A 404 -4.59 -5.22 -24.00
C ALA A 404 -4.77 -6.68 -23.56
N GLU A 405 -3.94 -7.63 -23.99
CA GLU A 405 -3.95 -9.02 -23.50
C GLU A 405 -2.95 -9.20 -22.33
N HIS A 406 -1.98 -8.29 -22.21
CA HIS A 406 -0.90 -8.31 -21.23
C HIS A 406 -0.91 -7.12 -20.25
N ASP A 407 -1.67 -6.06 -20.50
CA ASP A 407 -1.77 -4.86 -19.64
C ASP A 407 -3.23 -4.51 -19.27
N ALA A 408 -3.53 -4.44 -17.97
CA ALA A 408 -4.88 -4.23 -17.44
C ALA A 408 -5.42 -2.82 -17.71
N LEU A 409 -4.55 -1.81 -17.77
CA LEU A 409 -4.97 -0.45 -18.09
C LEU A 409 -5.31 -0.35 -19.59
N MET A 410 -4.50 -0.96 -20.47
CA MET A 410 -4.81 -1.06 -21.90
C MET A 410 -6.08 -1.87 -22.14
N ALA A 411 -6.28 -2.96 -21.41
CA ALA A 411 -7.51 -3.75 -21.46
C ALA A 411 -8.76 -2.96 -21.05
N LEU A 412 -8.67 -2.17 -19.98
CA LEU A 412 -9.77 -1.30 -19.55
C LEU A 412 -10.06 -0.20 -20.59
N VAL A 413 -9.03 0.38 -21.21
CA VAL A 413 -9.18 1.33 -22.33
C VAL A 413 -9.87 0.67 -23.53
N ASP A 414 -9.45 -0.54 -23.93
CA ASP A 414 -10.09 -1.30 -25.02
C ASP A 414 -11.56 -1.64 -24.71
N TRP A 415 -11.88 -1.93 -23.45
CA TRP A 415 -13.27 -2.20 -23.05
C TRP A 415 -14.14 -0.94 -23.09
N VAL A 416 -13.62 0.21 -22.64
CA VAL A 416 -14.34 1.49 -22.65
C VAL A 416 -14.48 2.06 -24.06
N GLU A 417 -13.40 2.12 -24.83
CA GLU A 417 -13.36 2.82 -26.12
C GLU A 417 -13.81 1.97 -27.32
N LYS A 418 -13.52 0.66 -27.28
CA LYS A 418 -13.76 -0.25 -28.41
C LYS A 418 -14.86 -1.28 -28.11
N GLY A 419 -15.35 -1.34 -26.87
CA GLY A 419 -16.33 -2.33 -26.44
C GLY A 419 -15.78 -3.76 -26.42
N LYS A 420 -14.45 -3.96 -26.37
CA LYS A 420 -13.80 -5.27 -26.27
C LYS A 420 -13.61 -5.63 -24.78
N PRO A 421 -14.48 -6.47 -24.17
CA PRO A 421 -14.28 -6.88 -22.77
C PRO A 421 -12.98 -7.67 -22.59
N LEU A 422 -12.44 -7.59 -21.38
CA LEU A 422 -11.29 -8.39 -20.95
C LEU A 422 -11.81 -9.72 -20.36
N ASP A 423 -11.69 -10.83 -21.08
CA ASP A 423 -12.10 -12.16 -20.58
C ASP A 423 -10.99 -12.85 -19.75
N SER A 424 -9.73 -12.51 -20.00
CA SER A 424 -8.54 -13.05 -19.34
C SER A 424 -7.38 -12.08 -19.50
N ILE A 425 -6.47 -12.00 -18.52
CA ILE A 425 -5.24 -11.23 -18.65
C ILE A 425 -4.01 -12.11 -18.44
N VAL A 426 -2.98 -11.91 -19.27
CA VAL A 426 -1.71 -12.63 -19.17
C VAL A 426 -0.81 -11.90 -18.19
N ALA A 427 -0.48 -12.56 -17.08
CA ALA A 427 0.47 -12.08 -16.10
C ALA A 427 1.87 -12.67 -16.33
N THR A 428 2.90 -12.03 -15.78
CA THR A 428 4.28 -12.54 -15.76
C THR A 428 4.86 -12.55 -14.35
N THR A 429 5.93 -13.31 -14.18
CA THR A 429 6.91 -13.21 -13.09
C THR A 429 8.31 -13.22 -13.71
N TRP A 430 9.34 -13.15 -12.87
CA TRP A 430 10.75 -13.12 -13.25
C TRP A 430 11.58 -13.96 -12.26
N GLU A 431 12.83 -14.32 -12.59
CA GLU A 431 13.74 -15.08 -11.69
C GLU A 431 13.91 -14.42 -10.29
N ASP A 432 13.85 -13.08 -10.22
CA ASP A 432 13.57 -12.32 -8.99
C ASP A 432 12.20 -11.66 -9.18
N PRO A 433 11.16 -12.06 -8.43
CA PRO A 433 9.79 -11.59 -8.63
C PRO A 433 9.59 -10.07 -8.60
N THR A 434 10.54 -9.30 -8.09
CA THR A 434 10.47 -7.83 -7.99
C THR A 434 11.36 -7.10 -8.99
N ASN A 435 12.21 -7.83 -9.73
CA ASN A 435 13.23 -7.28 -10.62
C ASN A 435 13.04 -7.78 -12.04
N SER A 436 12.33 -6.99 -12.85
CA SER A 436 12.03 -7.31 -14.26
C SER A 436 13.25 -7.41 -15.20
N SER A 437 14.47 -7.32 -14.68
CA SER A 437 15.72 -7.49 -15.43
C SER A 437 16.45 -8.80 -15.12
N SER A 438 15.91 -9.65 -14.23
CA SER A 438 16.54 -10.94 -13.90
C SER A 438 16.45 -11.99 -15.01
N GLY A 439 15.50 -11.83 -15.94
CA GLY A 439 15.03 -12.91 -16.81
C GLY A 439 13.70 -13.47 -16.30
#